data_AF-A0A8X7CL70-F1
#
_entry.id   AF-A0A8X7CL70-F1
#
_cell.length_a   1.000
_cell.length_b   1.000
_cell.length_c   1.000
_cell.angle_alpha   90.00
_cell.angle_beta   90.00
_cell.angle_gamma   90.00
#
_symmetry.space_group_name_H-M   'P 1'
#
loop_
_entity.id
_entity.type
_entity.pdbx_description
1 polymer ?
#
loop_
_entity_poly.entity_id
_entity_poly.type
_entity_poly.pdbx_seq_one_letter_code
_entity_poly.pdbx_strand_id
1 'polypeptide(L)'
;MDVENFKIPRKTVKSNNVPKEDPKTTATNNKFAVLNTANDDVEDVTPAAPKIRPIMMKLFPEYNLILQELHRTHPSATNTHVGGYIKIQAEISDHHREITNFLAAKKAQFYVTDPPRQPTT
;
A
#
# COMPACT_ATOMS: atom_id res chain seq x y z
N MET A 1 8.40 -58.32 -38.67
CA MET A 1 7.06 -58.88 -38.43
C MET A 1 7.16 -59.83 -37.26
N ASP A 2 6.03 -59.99 -36.56
CA ASP A 2 5.74 -60.97 -35.52
C ASP A 2 6.16 -60.60 -34.09
N VAL A 3 5.31 -59.75 -33.51
CA VAL A 3 5.07 -59.65 -32.06
C VAL A 3 4.31 -60.88 -31.61
N GLU A 4 5.00 -61.83 -30.97
CA GLU A 4 4.33 -62.93 -30.27
C GLU A 4 3.97 -62.54 -28.84
N ASN A 5 2.71 -62.83 -28.53
CA ASN A 5 1.93 -62.36 -27.40
C ASN A 5 2.05 -63.38 -26.25
N PHE A 6 2.95 -63.17 -25.29
CA PHE A 6 3.11 -64.09 -24.16
C PHE A 6 2.20 -63.72 -22.97
N LYS A 7 1.15 -64.52 -22.78
CA LYS A 7 0.23 -64.53 -21.63
C LYS A 7 1.00 -64.83 -20.33
N ILE A 8 0.94 -63.94 -19.35
CA ILE A 8 1.43 -64.22 -17.98
C ILE A 8 0.25 -64.58 -17.08
N PRO A 9 0.21 -65.79 -16.48
CA PRO A 9 -0.88 -66.23 -15.61
C PRO A 9 -0.83 -65.55 -14.24
N ARG A 10 -1.98 -65.05 -13.77
CA ARG A 10 -2.14 -64.47 -12.43
C ARG A 10 -2.00 -65.56 -11.37
N LYS A 11 -0.93 -65.51 -10.58
CA LYS A 11 -0.79 -66.28 -9.34
C LYS A 11 -1.14 -65.37 -8.16
N THR A 12 -2.20 -65.71 -7.42
CA THR A 12 -2.56 -65.09 -6.15
C THR A 12 -1.53 -65.48 -5.08
N VAL A 13 -0.82 -64.49 -4.54
CA VAL A 13 0.09 -64.68 -3.41
C VAL A 13 -0.66 -64.35 -2.13
N LYS A 14 -0.66 -65.33 -1.22
CA LYS A 14 -1.28 -65.26 0.11
C LYS A 14 -0.58 -64.17 0.94
N SER A 15 -1.38 -63.33 1.58
CA SER A 15 -0.94 -62.28 2.50
C SER A 15 -0.09 -62.88 3.62
N ASN A 16 1.20 -62.52 3.69
CA ASN A 16 2.03 -62.83 4.83
C ASN A 16 1.81 -61.76 5.91
N ASN A 17 1.34 -62.26 7.05
CA ASN A 17 1.06 -61.57 8.29
C ASN A 17 2.36 -60.96 8.88
N VAL A 18 2.48 -59.63 8.90
CA VAL A 18 3.54 -58.92 9.62
C VAL A 18 2.91 -58.28 10.87
N PRO A 19 3.47 -58.51 12.08
CA PRO A 19 2.92 -57.96 13.32
C PRO A 19 2.85 -56.43 13.31
N LYS A 20 1.70 -55.90 13.78
CA LYS A 20 1.47 -54.47 13.99
C LYS A 20 2.38 -53.98 15.12
N GLU A 21 3.35 -53.13 14.80
CA GLU A 21 3.96 -52.26 15.81
C GLU A 21 3.00 -51.11 16.10
N ASP A 22 2.70 -50.91 17.38
CA ASP A 22 1.85 -49.83 17.88
C ASP A 22 2.35 -48.47 17.35
N PRO A 23 1.48 -47.60 16.81
CA PRO A 23 1.90 -46.27 16.43
C PRO A 23 2.20 -45.49 17.70
N LYS A 24 3.47 -45.49 18.12
CA LYS A 24 3.99 -44.56 19.12
C LYS A 24 3.77 -43.16 18.55
N THR A 25 2.66 -42.54 18.95
CA THR A 25 2.27 -41.20 18.53
C THR A 25 3.40 -40.25 18.88
N THR A 26 4.20 -39.87 17.89
CA THR A 26 5.12 -38.75 18.00
C THR A 26 4.25 -37.50 18.03
N ALA A 27 3.92 -37.05 19.24
CA ALA A 27 3.30 -35.76 19.45
C ALA A 27 4.33 -34.68 19.04
N THR A 28 4.31 -34.29 17.77
CA THR A 28 5.08 -33.16 17.25
C THR A 28 4.48 -31.89 17.85
N ASN A 29 5.04 -31.42 18.96
CA ASN A 29 4.58 -30.20 19.61
C ASN A 29 4.99 -29.01 18.74
N ASN A 30 4.09 -28.58 17.87
CA ASN A 30 4.32 -27.48 16.95
C ASN A 30 4.39 -26.16 17.75
N LYS A 31 5.60 -25.63 17.94
CA LYS A 31 5.86 -24.36 18.64
C LYS A 31 5.18 -23.16 17.98
N PHE A 32 4.73 -23.30 16.73
CA PHE A 32 4.05 -22.26 15.96
C PHE A 32 2.51 -22.38 16.03
N ALA A 33 1.95 -23.30 16.81
CA ALA A 33 0.49 -23.40 17.00
C ALA A 33 -0.14 -22.08 17.49
N VAL A 34 0.62 -21.24 18.19
CA VAL A 34 0.24 -19.91 18.65
C VAL A 34 -0.15 -18.98 17.50
N LEU A 35 0.44 -19.14 16.30
CA LEU A 35 0.13 -18.31 15.13
C LEU A 35 -1.27 -18.57 14.55
N ASN A 36 -1.86 -19.75 14.81
CA ASN A 36 -3.24 -20.04 14.41
C ASN A 36 -4.28 -19.44 15.37
N THR A 37 -3.85 -19.01 16.57
CA THR A 37 -4.72 -18.41 17.61
C THR A 37 -4.49 -16.91 17.78
N ALA A 38 -3.51 -16.35 17.06
CA ALA A 38 -3.50 -14.92 16.78
C ALA A 38 -4.71 -14.66 15.87
N ASN A 39 -5.87 -14.47 16.51
CA ASN A 39 -7.02 -13.89 15.84
C ASN A 39 -6.53 -12.66 15.09
N ASP A 40 -7.01 -12.55 13.87
CA ASP A 40 -7.09 -11.32 13.10
C ASP A 40 -7.82 -10.25 13.94
N ASP A 41 -7.18 -9.73 14.99
CA ASP A 41 -7.33 -8.35 15.41
C ASP A 41 -6.71 -7.51 14.30
N VAL A 42 -7.34 -7.57 13.12
CA VAL A 42 -7.31 -6.47 12.18
C VAL A 42 -8.00 -5.37 12.98
N GLU A 43 -7.22 -4.61 13.75
CA GLU A 43 -7.59 -3.23 14.01
C GLU A 43 -8.07 -2.73 12.66
N ASP A 44 -9.35 -2.36 12.59
CA ASP A 44 -9.94 -1.80 11.39
C ASP A 44 -9.20 -0.48 11.16
N VAL A 45 -8.05 -0.58 10.49
CA VAL A 45 -7.22 0.55 10.11
C VAL A 45 -8.02 1.20 9.00
N THR A 46 -9.05 1.95 9.39
CA THR A 46 -9.76 2.82 8.46
C THR A 46 -8.67 3.59 7.72
N PRO A 47 -8.55 3.42 6.39
CA PRO A 47 -7.46 4.03 5.66
C PRO A 47 -7.55 5.52 5.92
N ALA A 48 -6.51 6.06 6.58
CA ALA A 48 -6.45 7.46 6.92
C ALA A 48 -6.75 8.26 5.65
N ALA A 49 -7.71 9.19 5.73
CA ALA A 49 -8.14 9.96 4.58
C ALA A 49 -6.93 10.48 3.80
N PRO A 50 -6.92 10.37 2.45
CA PRO A 50 -5.76 10.68 1.65
C PRO A 50 -5.28 12.10 1.97
N LYS A 51 -4.10 12.19 2.58
CA LYS A 51 -3.55 13.48 3.02
C LYS A 51 -3.17 14.30 1.80
N ILE A 52 -3.89 15.39 1.59
CA ILE A 52 -3.64 16.30 0.48
C ILE A 52 -2.24 16.90 0.63
N ARG A 53 -1.46 16.83 -0.44
CA ARG A 53 -0.09 17.32 -0.45
C ARG A 53 -0.09 18.84 -0.46
N PRO A 54 0.82 19.49 0.27
CA PRO A 54 0.95 20.94 0.20
C PRO A 54 1.63 21.37 -1.11
N ILE A 55 1.22 22.52 -1.61
CA ILE A 55 1.83 23.18 -2.76
C ILE A 55 2.80 24.22 -2.22
N MET A 56 4.07 24.14 -2.63
CA MET A 56 5.11 25.08 -2.24
C MET A 56 5.34 26.06 -3.39
N MET A 57 4.85 27.28 -3.24
CA MET A 57 5.05 28.36 -4.20
C MET A 57 6.29 29.17 -3.82
N LYS A 58 7.18 29.44 -4.78
CA LYS A 58 8.35 30.31 -4.56
C LYS A 58 7.90 31.76 -4.39
N LEU A 59 8.58 32.53 -3.53
CA LEU A 59 8.36 33.98 -3.46
C LEU A 59 8.85 34.67 -4.74
N PHE A 60 8.02 35.55 -5.30
CA PHE A 60 8.32 36.45 -6.42
C PHE A 60 7.68 37.81 -6.13
N PRO A 61 8.09 38.92 -6.76
CA PRO A 61 7.63 40.27 -6.38
C PRO A 61 6.09 40.43 -6.31
N GLU A 62 5.38 39.81 -7.24
CA GLU A 62 3.91 39.88 -7.36
C GLU A 62 3.15 38.79 -6.59
N TYR A 63 3.80 38.07 -5.67
CA TYR A 63 3.18 36.94 -4.97
C TYR A 63 1.96 37.34 -4.12
N ASN A 64 1.96 38.57 -3.61
CA ASN A 64 0.86 39.12 -2.83
C ASN A 64 -0.44 39.19 -3.64
N LEU A 65 -0.36 39.59 -4.91
CA LEU A 65 -1.54 39.66 -5.79
C LEU A 65 -2.10 38.27 -6.08
N ILE A 66 -1.21 37.30 -6.32
CA ILE A 66 -1.61 35.90 -6.54
C ILE A 66 -2.27 35.33 -5.28
N LEU A 67 -1.74 35.62 -4.10
CA LEU A 67 -2.33 35.17 -2.83
C LEU A 67 -3.70 35.80 -2.57
N GLN A 68 -3.88 37.08 -2.89
CA GLN A 68 -5.19 37.75 -2.77
C GLN A 68 -6.23 37.14 -3.72
N GLU A 69 -5.86 36.90 -4.98
CA GLU A 69 -6.74 36.21 -5.92
C GLU A 69 -7.07 34.79 -5.45
N LEU A 70 -6.08 34.07 -4.92
CA LEU A 70 -6.23 32.72 -4.39
C LEU A 70 -7.20 32.67 -3.19
N HIS A 71 -7.07 33.60 -2.24
CA HIS A 71 -7.99 33.70 -1.11
C HIS A 71 -9.43 34.04 -1.55
N ARG A 72 -9.58 34.79 -2.65
CA ARG A 72 -10.89 35.12 -3.21
C ARG A 72 -11.57 33.91 -3.84
N THR A 73 -10.82 33.03 -4.50
CA THR A 73 -11.37 31.82 -5.14
C THR A 73 -11.51 30.65 -4.16
N HIS A 74 -10.55 30.49 -3.24
CA HIS A 74 -10.50 29.40 -2.28
C HIS A 74 -10.25 29.92 -0.86
N PRO A 75 -11.30 30.43 -0.17
CA PRO A 75 -11.17 30.92 1.21
C PRO A 75 -10.79 29.82 2.22
N SER A 76 -11.00 28.54 1.88
CA SER A 76 -10.64 27.38 2.70
C SER A 76 -9.15 26.99 2.57
N ALA A 77 -8.41 27.57 1.63
CA ALA A 77 -6.98 27.30 1.50
C ALA A 77 -6.17 28.01 2.62
N THR A 78 -5.35 27.24 3.34
CA THR A 78 -4.46 27.79 4.36
C THR A 78 -3.10 28.11 3.77
N ASN A 79 -2.63 29.34 3.97
CA ASN A 79 -1.34 29.82 3.46
C ASN A 79 -0.38 30.11 4.61
N THR A 80 0.86 29.61 4.52
CA THR A 80 1.89 29.81 5.53
C THR A 80 3.23 30.13 4.86
N HIS A 81 3.92 31.15 5.35
CA HIS A 81 5.28 31.45 4.90
C HIS A 81 6.29 30.52 5.55
N VAL A 82 7.11 29.83 4.74
CA VAL A 82 8.15 28.91 5.22
C VAL A 82 9.41 29.07 4.35
N GLY A 83 10.50 29.57 4.93
CA GLY A 83 11.84 29.48 4.34
C GLY A 83 12.00 30.05 2.92
N GLY A 84 11.31 31.15 2.59
CA GLY A 84 11.35 31.73 1.24
C GLY A 84 10.30 31.18 0.27
N TYR A 85 9.36 30.37 0.77
CA TYR A 85 8.23 29.82 0.04
C TYR A 85 6.91 30.13 0.75
N ILE A 86 5.83 30.10 -0.01
CA ILE A 86 4.46 30.02 0.51
C ILE A 86 4.03 28.57 0.43
N LYS A 87 3.76 27.99 1.59
CA LYS A 87 3.10 26.70 1.72
C LYS A 87 1.60 26.92 1.64
N ILE A 88 0.98 26.36 0.61
CA ILE A 88 -0.45 26.41 0.35
C ILE A 88 -1.03 25.02 0.66
N GLN A 89 -1.98 24.96 1.58
CA GLN A 89 -2.68 23.73 1.95
C GLN A 89 -4.15 23.84 1.55
N ALA A 90 -4.58 22.92 0.70
CA ALA A 90 -5.97 22.77 0.32
C ALA A 90 -6.67 21.74 1.23
N GLU A 91 -7.92 22.01 1.59
CA GLU A 91 -8.75 21.11 2.39
C GLU A 91 -9.37 19.98 1.55
N ILE A 92 -9.55 20.22 0.24
CA ILE A 92 -10.18 19.29 -0.71
C ILE A 92 -9.23 19.02 -1.89
N SER A 93 -9.21 17.78 -2.39
CA SER A 93 -8.35 17.38 -3.52
C SER A 93 -8.66 18.14 -4.81
N ASP A 94 -9.93 18.48 -5.05
CA ASP A 94 -10.32 19.27 -6.22
C ASP A 94 -9.74 20.69 -6.15
N HIS A 95 -9.82 21.34 -4.99
CA HIS A 95 -9.19 22.64 -4.75
C HIS A 95 -7.67 22.55 -4.97
N HIS A 96 -7.01 21.48 -4.53
CA HIS A 96 -5.58 21.29 -4.79
C HIS A 96 -5.27 21.33 -6.30
N ARG A 97 -6.07 20.66 -7.13
CA ARG A 97 -5.90 20.66 -8.60
C ARG A 97 -6.17 22.04 -9.19
N GLU A 98 -7.22 22.71 -8.75
CA GLU A 98 -7.59 24.05 -9.22
C GLU A 98 -6.50 25.08 -8.88
N ILE A 99 -5.98 25.06 -7.66
CA ILE A 99 -4.87 25.91 -7.22
C ILE A 99 -3.62 25.65 -8.07
N THR A 100 -3.30 24.38 -8.32
CA THR A 100 -2.16 23.99 -9.17
C THR A 100 -2.31 24.56 -10.59
N ASN A 101 -3.50 24.44 -11.18
CA ASN A 101 -3.79 24.99 -12.51
C ASN A 101 -3.75 26.52 -12.53
N PHE A 102 -4.26 27.18 -11.49
CA PHE A 102 -4.22 28.63 -11.34
C PHE A 102 -2.78 29.15 -11.27
N LEU A 103 -1.93 28.51 -10.45
CA LEU A 103 -0.51 28.87 -10.34
C LEU A 103 0.22 28.63 -11.66
N ALA A 104 -0.08 27.54 -12.37
CA ALA A 104 0.47 27.25 -13.68
C ALA A 104 0.06 28.31 -14.74
N ALA A 105 -1.21 28.72 -14.76
CA ALA A 105 -1.72 29.75 -15.67
C ALA A 105 -1.03 31.12 -15.45
N LYS A 106 -0.73 31.44 -14.19
CA LYS A 106 0.00 32.67 -13.82
C LYS A 106 1.51 32.56 -13.99
N LYS A 107 2.03 31.43 -14.51
CA LYS A 107 3.47 31.13 -14.67
C LYS A 107 4.28 31.25 -13.37
N ALA A 108 3.66 30.96 -12.23
CA ALA A 108 4.33 30.94 -10.94
C ALA A 108 5.25 29.72 -10.85
N GLN A 109 6.44 29.86 -10.23
CA GLN A 109 7.28 28.72 -9.88
C GLN A 109 6.74 28.06 -8.61
N PHE A 110 6.31 26.81 -8.72
CA PHE A 110 5.86 26.01 -7.58
C PHE A 110 6.28 24.55 -7.72
N TYR A 111 6.30 23.82 -6.61
CA TYR A 111 6.46 22.37 -6.58
C TYR A 111 5.48 21.76 -5.59
N VAL A 112 5.05 20.53 -5.86
CA VAL A 112 4.25 19.73 -4.93
C VAL A 112 5.21 18.82 -4.18
N THR A 113 5.18 18.85 -2.85
CA THR A 113 6.07 17.98 -2.07
C THR A 113 5.53 16.56 -2.09
N ASP A 114 6.32 15.61 -2.56
CA ASP A 114 6.04 14.20 -2.33
C ASP A 114 6.33 13.85 -0.87
N PRO A 115 5.53 12.95 -0.25
CA PRO A 115 5.87 12.43 1.06
C PRO A 115 7.24 11.73 1.02
N PRO A 116 8.02 11.76 2.11
CA PRO A 116 9.25 11.00 2.18
C PRO A 116 8.91 9.52 1.91
N ARG A 117 9.59 8.91 0.92
CA ARG A 117 9.47 7.46 0.70
C ARG A 117 9.90 6.80 2.01
N GLN A 118 8.98 6.11 2.68
CA GLN A 118 9.35 5.30 3.83
C GLN A 118 10.38 4.26 3.34
N PRO A 119 11.52 4.10 4.02
CA PRO A 119 12.46 3.05 3.67
C PRO A 119 11.74 1.72 3.86
N THR A 120 11.54 0.98 2.77
CA THR A 120 11.15 -0.42 2.80
C THR A 120 12.24 -1.17 3.56
N THR A 121 11.95 -1.57 4.80
CA THR A 121 12.81 -2.43 5.62
C THR A 121 12.49 -3.88 5.32
#